data_AF-A0A1H4I6S3-F1
#
_entry.id   AF-A0A1H4I6S3-F1
#
_cell.length_a   1.000
_cell.length_b   1.000
_cell.length_c   1.000
_cell.angle_alpha   90.00
_cell.angle_beta   90.00
_cell.angle_gamma   90.00
#
_symmetry.space_group_name_H-M   'P 1'
#
loop_
_entity.id
_entity.type
_entity.pdbx_description
1 polymer ?
#
loop_
_entity_poly.entity_id
_entity_poly.type
_entity_poly.pdbx_seq_one_letter_code
_entity_poly.pdbx_strand_id
1 'polypeptide(L)'
;MAGTACQASTKANEPAPINALTAPTASTSTAVPAPTVPVELSGSGESVLTANLEPGGYTVQYTNTSGHLIVKPVNRDGSTGSAFINANETSGVTTYPSTGPVTLKIENTRGPWTLRFVPLT
;
A
#
# COMPACT_ATOMS: atom_id res chain seq x y z
N MET A 1 -5.69 82.08 25.10
CA MET A 1 -6.79 81.39 24.39
C MET A 1 -6.71 79.93 24.72
N ALA A 2 -7.89 79.32 24.87
CA ALA A 2 -8.13 78.00 25.43
C ALA A 2 -7.20 76.89 24.90
N GLY A 3 -6.68 76.09 25.83
CA GLY A 3 -6.26 74.73 25.54
C GLY A 3 -7.48 73.81 25.61
N THR A 4 -7.57 72.87 24.66
CA THR A 4 -8.45 71.70 24.68
C THR A 4 -7.79 70.67 23.76
N ALA A 5 -7.04 69.73 24.33
CA ALA A 5 -7.41 68.31 24.52
C ALA A 5 -7.00 67.45 23.29
N CYS A 6 -6.59 66.19 23.40
CA CYS A 6 -6.94 65.17 24.38
C CYS A 6 -5.75 64.25 24.68
N GLN A 7 -5.75 63.78 25.93
CA GLN A 7 -5.21 62.50 26.41
C GLN A 7 -5.28 61.38 25.36
N ALA A 8 -4.28 60.51 25.30
CA ALA A 8 -4.20 59.36 26.22
C ALA A 8 -2.99 58.46 25.90
N SER A 9 -2.24 58.16 26.97
CA SER A 9 -1.65 56.86 27.29
C SER A 9 -0.58 56.29 26.36
N THR A 10 0.66 56.58 26.74
CA THR A 10 1.83 55.74 26.51
C THR A 10 1.60 54.30 26.99
N LYS A 11 1.82 53.32 26.10
CA LYS A 11 2.11 51.94 26.53
C LYS A 11 3.16 51.30 25.62
N ALA A 12 4.37 51.33 26.16
CA ALA A 12 5.40 50.27 26.21
C ALA A 12 5.53 49.25 25.06
N ASN A 13 6.78 49.19 24.58
CA ASN A 13 7.51 48.02 24.09
C ASN A 13 6.87 47.21 22.96
N GLU A 14 7.26 47.56 21.74
CA GLU A 14 7.17 46.71 20.56
C GLU A 14 8.29 45.64 20.61
N PRO A 15 7.96 44.33 20.60
CA PRO A 15 8.94 43.30 20.28
C PRO A 15 9.00 43.12 18.75
N ALA A 16 10.21 43.12 18.20
CA ALA A 16 10.50 42.85 16.79
C ALA A 16 9.90 41.52 16.30
N PRO A 17 9.55 41.40 15.00
CA PRO A 17 9.05 40.15 14.46
C PRO A 17 10.17 39.10 14.47
N ILE A 18 9.92 38.03 15.22
CA ILE A 18 10.76 36.84 15.27
C ILE A 18 10.48 36.07 13.98
N ASN A 19 11.42 36.08 13.04
CA ASN A 19 11.42 35.14 11.92
C ASN A 19 11.63 33.73 12.49
N ALA A 20 10.53 33.07 12.85
CA ALA A 20 10.53 31.68 13.25
C ALA A 20 10.72 30.81 12.01
N LEU A 21 11.95 30.31 11.85
CA LEU A 21 12.29 29.21 10.95
C LEU A 21 11.40 28.00 11.33
N THR A 22 10.37 27.74 10.54
CA THR A 22 9.45 26.62 10.74
C THR A 22 10.20 25.31 10.50
N ALA A 23 10.59 24.65 11.60
CA ALA A 23 11.02 23.27 11.60
C ALA A 23 9.87 22.36 11.10
N PRO A 24 10.18 21.23 10.43
CA PRO A 24 9.22 20.49 9.65
C PRO A 24 8.10 19.93 10.52
N THR A 25 6.86 20.17 10.09
CA THR A 25 5.69 19.44 10.59
C THR A 25 5.93 17.96 10.33
N ALA A 26 6.18 17.20 11.40
CA ALA A 26 6.14 15.76 11.36
C ALA A 26 4.73 15.35 10.89
N SER A 27 4.61 14.98 9.62
CA SER A 27 3.41 14.32 9.13
C SER A 27 3.32 13.00 9.87
N THR A 28 2.45 12.94 10.87
CA THR A 28 1.95 11.67 11.40
C THR A 28 1.32 10.92 10.24
N SER A 29 2.08 9.99 9.67
CA SER A 29 1.55 8.97 8.80
C SER A 29 0.63 8.12 9.67
N THR A 30 -0.68 8.41 9.63
CA THR A 30 -1.69 7.44 10.03
C THR A 30 -1.53 6.27 9.06
N ALA A 31 -0.73 5.29 9.47
CA ALA A 31 -0.66 4.01 8.79
C ALA A 31 -2.10 3.50 8.70
N VAL A 32 -2.62 3.48 7.47
CA VAL A 32 -3.90 2.86 7.17
C VAL A 32 -3.78 1.42 7.66
N PRO A 33 -4.66 0.95 8.56
CA PRO A 33 -4.55 -0.42 9.06
C PRO A 33 -4.64 -1.35 7.86
N ALA A 34 -3.62 -2.20 7.70
CA ALA A 34 -3.57 -3.23 6.67
C ALA A 34 -4.88 -4.03 6.67
N PRO A 35 -5.30 -4.60 5.53
CA PRO A 35 -6.65 -5.06 5.34
C PRO A 35 -6.66 -6.37 6.09
N THR A 36 -7.33 -6.41 7.22
CA THR A 36 -7.23 -7.57 8.13
C THR A 36 -7.80 -8.85 7.50
N VAL A 37 -8.49 -8.71 6.36
CA VAL A 37 -9.19 -9.79 5.68
C VAL A 37 -8.30 -10.41 4.60
N PRO A 38 -8.10 -11.74 4.63
CA PRO A 38 -7.45 -12.45 3.54
C PRO A 38 -8.19 -12.28 2.21
N VAL A 39 -7.43 -12.12 1.12
CA VAL A 39 -7.98 -12.06 -0.24
C VAL A 39 -7.76 -13.41 -0.92
N GLU A 40 -8.83 -14.01 -1.45
CA GLU A 40 -8.78 -15.29 -2.14
C GLU A 40 -9.11 -15.12 -3.62
N LEU A 41 -8.28 -15.72 -4.48
CA LEU A 41 -8.46 -15.79 -5.92
C LEU A 41 -8.46 -17.26 -6.33
N SER A 42 -9.33 -17.64 -7.24
CA SER A 42 -9.37 -19.00 -7.79
C SER A 42 -9.71 -18.98 -9.27
N GLY A 43 -9.21 -19.96 -10.01
CA GLY A 43 -9.47 -20.08 -11.43
C GLY A 43 -8.97 -21.41 -11.98
N SER A 44 -8.96 -21.52 -13.31
CA SER A 44 -8.42 -22.67 -14.03
C SER A 44 -7.75 -22.21 -15.30
N GLY A 45 -6.61 -22.81 -15.65
CA GLY A 45 -5.83 -22.37 -16.81
C GLY A 45 -5.10 -21.03 -16.55
N GLU A 46 -4.77 -20.33 -17.63
CA GLU A 46 -4.18 -18.99 -17.55
C GLU A 46 -5.26 -17.94 -17.24
N SER A 47 -4.96 -16.98 -16.36
CA SER A 47 -5.90 -15.89 -16.04
C SER A 47 -5.16 -14.64 -15.61
N VAL A 48 -5.80 -13.49 -15.81
CA VAL A 48 -5.35 -12.21 -15.26
C VAL A 48 -6.41 -11.73 -14.28
N LEU A 49 -6.04 -11.57 -13.01
CA LEU A 49 -6.96 -11.17 -11.94
C LEU A 49 -6.37 -10.02 -11.12
N THR A 50 -7.21 -9.12 -10.64
CA THR A 50 -6.80 -8.05 -9.74
C THR A 50 -7.11 -8.45 -8.30
N ALA A 51 -6.07 -8.47 -7.45
CA ALA A 51 -6.21 -8.57 -6.01
C ALA A 51 -6.20 -7.16 -5.41
N ASN A 52 -7.27 -6.78 -4.71
CA ASN A 52 -7.33 -5.56 -3.94
C ASN A 52 -6.60 -5.76 -2.61
N LEU A 53 -5.28 -5.76 -2.67
CA LEU A 53 -4.41 -5.76 -1.51
C LEU A 53 -4.19 -4.30 -1.09
N GLU A 54 -3.95 -4.06 0.19
CA GLU A 54 -3.47 -2.76 0.65
C GLU A 54 -1.93 -2.80 0.73
N PRO A 55 -1.29 -1.66 1.03
CA PRO A 55 0.15 -1.64 1.25
C PRO A 55 0.54 -2.47 2.48
N GLY A 56 1.52 -3.36 2.32
CA GLY A 56 1.99 -4.24 3.39
C GLY A 56 2.61 -5.52 2.86
N GLY A 57 3.05 -6.38 3.78
CA GLY A 57 3.50 -7.72 3.43
C GLY A 57 2.33 -8.72 3.49
N TYR A 58 2.32 -9.68 2.57
CA TYR A 58 1.33 -10.77 2.56
C TYR A 58 2.03 -12.12 2.50
N THR A 59 1.48 -13.08 3.22
CA THR A 59 1.71 -14.51 2.99
C THR A 59 0.75 -14.99 1.91
N VAL A 60 1.27 -15.42 0.78
CA VAL A 60 0.49 -16.00 -0.31
C VAL A 60 0.54 -17.51 -0.22
N GLN A 61 -0.59 -18.11 0.09
CA GLN A 61 -0.77 -19.56 0.06
C GLN A 61 -1.34 -19.93 -1.29
N TYR A 62 -0.75 -20.92 -1.96
CA TYR A 62 -1.24 -21.39 -3.24
C TYR A 62 -1.53 -22.89 -3.20
N THR A 63 -2.59 -23.27 -3.90
CA THR A 63 -2.96 -24.67 -4.14
C THR A 63 -3.20 -24.82 -5.64
N ASN A 64 -2.55 -25.80 -6.25
CA ASN A 64 -2.69 -26.19 -7.65
C ASN A 64 -2.93 -27.70 -7.72
N THR A 65 -3.93 -28.15 -8.47
CA THR A 65 -4.23 -29.58 -8.58
C THR A 65 -3.39 -30.31 -9.63
N SER A 66 -2.76 -29.60 -10.58
CA SER A 66 -1.92 -30.21 -11.62
C SER A 66 -0.98 -29.20 -12.30
N GLY A 67 0.25 -29.63 -12.58
CA GLY A 67 1.18 -28.86 -13.42
C GLY A 67 1.98 -27.76 -12.72
N HIS A 68 2.30 -26.72 -13.49
CA HIS A 68 3.17 -25.61 -13.09
C HIS A 68 2.35 -24.36 -12.83
N LEU A 69 2.53 -23.74 -11.66
CA LEU A 69 1.91 -22.48 -11.29
C LEU A 69 2.95 -21.37 -11.27
N ILE A 70 2.75 -20.37 -12.13
CA ILE A 70 3.57 -19.17 -12.16
C ILE A 70 2.67 -17.97 -11.91
N VAL A 71 3.01 -17.14 -10.92
CA VAL A 71 2.26 -15.93 -10.60
C VAL A 71 3.18 -14.73 -10.70
N LYS A 72 2.83 -13.81 -11.60
CA LYS A 72 3.59 -12.60 -11.91
C LYS A 72 2.70 -11.37 -11.67
N PRO A 73 3.20 -10.30 -11.02
CA PRO A 73 2.50 -9.04 -11.02
C PRO A 73 2.52 -8.41 -12.40
N VAL A 74 1.46 -7.71 -12.75
CA VAL A 74 1.33 -6.88 -13.95
C VAL A 74 1.49 -5.44 -13.50
N ASN A 75 2.53 -4.79 -14.01
CA ASN A 75 2.82 -3.40 -13.73
C ASN A 75 1.81 -2.49 -14.44
N ARG A 76 1.76 -1.22 -14.03
CA ARG A 76 0.83 -0.24 -14.59
C ARG A 76 1.06 0.02 -16.09
N ASP A 77 2.29 -0.17 -16.58
CA ASP A 77 2.64 -0.09 -18.00
C ASP A 77 2.26 -1.34 -18.82
N GLY A 78 1.70 -2.36 -18.17
CA GLY A 78 1.26 -3.61 -18.79
C GLY A 78 2.36 -4.69 -18.87
N SER A 79 3.62 -4.38 -18.54
CA SER A 79 4.67 -5.39 -18.42
C SER A 79 4.42 -6.32 -17.22
N THR A 80 4.87 -7.56 -17.33
CA THR A 80 4.88 -8.50 -16.19
C THR A 80 6.18 -8.34 -15.42
N GLY A 81 6.07 -8.13 -14.10
CA GLY A 81 7.20 -8.16 -13.18
C GLY A 81 7.72 -9.57 -12.90
N SER A 82 8.63 -9.67 -11.94
CA SER A 82 9.22 -10.95 -11.54
C SER A 82 8.19 -11.84 -10.85
N ALA A 83 8.21 -13.14 -11.18
CA ALA A 83 7.33 -14.10 -10.55
C ALA A 83 7.71 -14.29 -9.07
N PHE A 84 6.73 -14.20 -8.18
CA PHE A 84 6.92 -14.50 -6.75
C PHE A 84 6.48 -15.93 -6.40
N ILE A 85 5.72 -16.58 -7.30
CA ILE A 85 5.46 -18.01 -7.29
C ILE A 85 5.94 -18.56 -8.63
N ASN A 86 6.80 -19.57 -8.57
CA ASN A 86 7.20 -20.40 -9.69
C ASN A 86 7.34 -21.82 -9.16
N ALA A 87 6.22 -22.54 -9.10
CA ALA A 87 6.13 -23.82 -8.42
C ALA A 87 5.67 -24.92 -9.40
N ASN A 88 6.29 -26.09 -9.26
CA ASN A 88 5.86 -27.35 -9.86
C ASN A 88 5.16 -28.27 -8.85
N GLU A 89 4.98 -27.79 -7.62
CA GLU A 89 4.32 -28.50 -6.53
C GLU A 89 2.82 -28.18 -6.47
N THR A 90 2.07 -29.09 -5.84
CA THR A 90 0.61 -29.01 -5.67
C THR A 90 0.18 -27.91 -4.69
N SER A 91 1.04 -27.50 -3.76
CA SER A 91 0.73 -26.40 -2.84
C SER A 91 1.99 -25.81 -2.22
N GLY A 92 1.89 -24.61 -1.67
CA GLY A 92 2.99 -23.97 -0.96
C GLY A 92 2.64 -22.59 -0.46
N VAL A 93 3.64 -21.94 0.12
CA VAL A 93 3.49 -20.63 0.76
C VAL A 93 4.69 -19.77 0.43
N THR A 94 4.45 -18.51 0.07
CA THR A 94 5.49 -17.52 -0.20
C THR A 94 5.11 -16.17 0.40
N THR A 95 6.07 -15.26 0.54
CA THR A 95 5.81 -13.89 0.97
C THR A 95 5.85 -12.93 -0.21
N TYR A 96 4.93 -11.97 -0.22
CA TYR A 96 4.77 -11.00 -1.29
C TYR A 96 4.57 -9.60 -0.71
N PRO A 97 5.46 -8.63 -1.02
CA PRO A 97 5.23 -7.24 -0.68
C PRO A 97 4.20 -6.63 -1.64
N SER A 98 3.27 -5.87 -1.08
CA SER A 98 2.22 -5.15 -1.80
C SER A 98 2.30 -3.67 -1.48
N THR A 99 2.03 -2.83 -2.48
CA THR A 99 1.90 -1.37 -2.33
C THR A 99 0.48 -0.90 -2.60
N GLY A 100 -0.50 -1.80 -2.61
CA GLY A 100 -1.89 -1.54 -2.99
C GLY A 100 -2.43 -2.56 -3.98
N PRO A 101 -3.49 -2.23 -4.73
CA PRO A 101 -4.11 -3.14 -5.67
C PRO A 101 -3.09 -3.66 -6.70
N VAL A 102 -3.01 -4.98 -6.83
CA VAL A 102 -2.08 -5.64 -7.74
C VAL A 102 -2.87 -6.43 -8.77
N THR A 103 -2.52 -6.25 -10.04
CA THR A 103 -2.99 -7.13 -11.09
C THR A 103 -1.99 -8.27 -11.24
N LEU A 104 -2.47 -9.50 -11.30
CA LEU A 104 -1.66 -10.71 -11.33
C LEU A 104 -1.96 -11.46 -12.61
N LYS A 105 -0.91 -11.85 -13.32
CA LYS A 105 -0.97 -12.85 -14.38
C LYS A 105 -0.64 -14.21 -13.76
N ILE A 106 -1.62 -15.10 -13.79
CA ILE A 106 -1.50 -16.49 -13.36
C ILE A 106 -1.36 -17.34 -14.61
N GLU A 107 -0.25 -18.06 -14.70
CA GLU A 107 0.00 -19.04 -15.73
C GLU A 107 -0.10 -20.41 -15.07
N ASN A 108 -1.20 -21.13 -15.32
CA ASN A 108 -1.33 -22.54 -14.94
C ASN A 108 -1.73 -23.33 -16.18
N THR A 109 -0.88 -24.28 -16.57
CA THR A 109 -1.08 -25.04 -17.79
C THR A 109 -2.05 -26.23 -17.62
N ARG A 110 -2.40 -26.60 -16.38
CA ARG A 110 -3.17 -27.83 -16.12
C ARG A 110 -4.07 -27.73 -14.87
N GLY A 111 -5.29 -27.26 -15.07
CA GLY A 111 -6.37 -27.45 -14.08
C GLY A 111 -6.56 -26.27 -13.11
N PRO A 112 -7.32 -26.49 -12.04
CA PRO A 112 -7.73 -25.42 -11.15
C PRO A 112 -6.64 -25.05 -10.14
N TRP A 113 -6.69 -23.79 -9.71
CA TRP A 113 -5.77 -23.21 -8.76
C TRP A 113 -6.49 -22.22 -7.84
N THR A 114 -5.90 -22.02 -6.67
CA THR A 114 -6.34 -21.05 -5.67
C THR A 114 -5.12 -20.31 -5.11
N LEU A 115 -5.24 -19.00 -4.91
CA LEU A 115 -4.29 -18.12 -4.23
C LEU A 115 -4.98 -17.45 -3.07
N ARG A 116 -4.34 -17.43 -1.90
CA ARG A 116 -4.85 -16.81 -0.68
C ARG A 116 -3.81 -15.87 -0.10
N PHE A 117 -4.07 -14.58 -0.18
CA PHE A 117 -3.23 -13.52 0.35
C PHE A 117 -3.65 -13.22 1.80
N VAL A 118 -2.81 -13.60 2.75
CA VAL A 118 -3.01 -13.33 4.18
C VAL A 118 -2.06 -12.21 4.59
N PRO A 119 -2.55 -11.10 5.17
CA PRO A 119 -1.68 -10.02 5.65
C PRO A 119 -0.67 -10.52 6.69
N LEU A 120 0.57 -10.03 6.60
CA LEU A 120 1.58 -10.18 7.65
C LEU A 120 1.30 -9.10 8.71
N THR A 121 0.79 -9.53 9.87
CA THR A 121 0.53 -8.68 11.05
C THR A 121 1.81 -8.29 11.77
#